data_AF-A0A0R3KIT0-F1
#
_entry.id   AF-A0A0R3KIT0-F1
#
_cell.length_a   1.000
_cell.length_b   1.000
_cell.length_c   1.000
_cell.angle_alpha   90.00
_cell.angle_beta   90.00
_cell.angle_gamma   90.00
#
_symmetry.space_group_name_H-M   'P 1'
#
loop_
_entity.id
_entity.type
_entity.pdbx_description
1 polymer ?
#
loop_
_entity_poly.entity_id
_entity_poly.type
_entity_poly.pdbx_seq_one_letter_code
_entity_poly.pdbx_strand_id
1 'polypeptide(L)'
;MSEDWNTKYGTRRVRRDPPTLEEAIFAAVGITDDQQQQAEIAAALMGLPYEEVLAEVKKTGRALARSATRVIAGEAGAQRSVVVERRVIRRFGNDKRTGT
;
A
#
# COMPACT_ATOMS: atom_id res chain seq x y z
N MET A 1 3.76 -32.67 -10.39
CA MET A 1 2.97 -32.01 -11.46
C MET A 1 3.96 -31.63 -12.56
N SER A 2 3.74 -32.09 -13.79
CA SER A 2 4.68 -31.93 -14.92
C SER A 2 4.85 -30.46 -15.33
N GLU A 3 6.11 -30.07 -15.64
CA GLU A 3 6.49 -28.69 -16.02
C GLU A 3 5.98 -28.26 -17.41
N ASP A 4 5.64 -29.23 -18.25
CA ASP A 4 5.28 -29.01 -19.65
C ASP A 4 3.76 -29.14 -19.87
N TRP A 5 3.16 -28.07 -20.39
CA TRP A 5 1.80 -28.05 -20.90
C TRP A 5 1.82 -28.49 -22.37
N ASN A 6 1.24 -29.65 -22.65
CA ASN A 6 1.05 -30.11 -24.02
C ASN A 6 -0.09 -29.34 -24.71
N THR A 7 0.23 -28.50 -25.69
CA THR A 7 -0.75 -27.77 -26.51
C THR A 7 -0.88 -28.44 -27.88
N LYS A 8 -1.89 -28.07 -28.67
CA LYS A 8 -2.03 -28.57 -30.05
C LYS A 8 -0.84 -28.23 -30.97
N TYR A 9 0.03 -27.32 -30.55
CA TYR A 9 1.23 -26.88 -31.27
C TYR A 9 2.54 -27.39 -30.64
N GLY A 10 2.45 -28.36 -29.72
CA GLY A 10 3.60 -28.92 -29.01
C GLY A 10 3.66 -28.51 -27.53
N THR A 11 4.71 -28.94 -26.86
CA THR A 11 4.94 -28.71 -25.43
C THR A 11 5.37 -27.27 -25.15
N ARG A 12 4.76 -26.67 -24.13
CA ARG A 12 5.11 -25.33 -23.63
C ARG A 12 5.49 -25.42 -22.16
N ARG A 13 6.54 -24.71 -21.78
CA ARG A 13 6.92 -24.58 -20.36
C ARG A 13 5.94 -23.66 -19.65
N VAL A 14 5.42 -24.10 -18.52
CA VAL A 14 4.53 -23.29 -17.69
C VAL A 14 5.36 -22.56 -16.63
N ARG A 15 5.31 -21.22 -16.62
CA ARG A 15 5.90 -20.44 -15.52
C ARG A 15 5.15 -20.71 -14.24
N ARG A 16 5.88 -21.02 -13.17
CA ARG A 16 5.35 -21.24 -11.83
C ARG A 16 5.94 -20.20 -10.91
N ASP A 17 5.09 -19.29 -10.44
CA ASP A 17 5.42 -18.34 -9.39
C ASP A 17 4.57 -18.76 -8.16
N PRO A 18 5.14 -19.50 -7.20
CA PRO A 18 4.41 -19.87 -5.99
C PRO A 18 4.10 -18.60 -5.17
N PRO A 19 2.99 -18.60 -4.39
CA PRO A 19 2.65 -17.46 -3.57
C PRO A 19 3.74 -17.17 -2.56
N THR A 20 3.93 -15.90 -2.24
CA THR A 20 4.86 -15.43 -1.21
C THR A 20 4.14 -15.21 0.11
N LEU A 21 4.89 -15.22 1.21
CA LEU A 21 4.34 -14.92 2.54
C LEU A 21 3.74 -13.50 2.59
N GLU A 22 4.35 -12.54 1.91
CA GLU A 22 3.86 -11.17 1.84
C GLU A 22 2.48 -11.09 1.17
N GLU A 23 2.26 -11.83 0.08
CA GLU A 23 0.96 -11.90 -0.59
C GLU A 23 -0.11 -12.57 0.29
N ALA A 24 0.26 -13.61 1.05
CA ALA A 24 -0.65 -14.23 2.00
C ALA A 24 -1.04 -13.28 3.15
N ILE A 25 -0.09 -12.51 3.67
CA ILE A 25 -0.34 -11.47 4.68
C ILE A 25 -1.25 -10.39 4.09
N PHE A 26 -0.98 -9.93 2.86
CA PHE A 26 -1.80 -8.95 2.16
C PHE A 26 -3.26 -9.43 2.01
N ALA A 27 -3.46 -10.70 1.63
CA ALA A 27 -4.79 -11.28 1.53
C ALA A 27 -5.51 -11.35 2.89
N ALA A 28 -4.80 -11.74 3.96
CA ALA A 28 -5.36 -11.86 5.29
C ALA A 28 -5.81 -10.50 5.89
N VAL A 29 -5.05 -9.43 5.61
CA VAL A 29 -5.41 -8.05 6.00
C VAL A 29 -6.73 -7.62 5.36
N GLY A 30 -7.05 -8.12 4.15
CA GLY A 30 -8.34 -7.85 3.51
C GLY A 30 -9.54 -8.54 4.15
N ILE A 31 -9.31 -9.49 5.07
CA ILE A 31 -10.36 -10.30 5.72
C ILE A 31 -10.60 -9.85 7.17
N THR A 32 -9.55 -9.47 7.90
CA THR A 32 -9.64 -9.11 9.33
C THR A 32 -8.56 -8.10 9.71
N ASP A 33 -8.85 -7.25 10.71
CA ASP A 33 -7.93 -6.27 11.28
C ASP A 33 -7.12 -6.80 12.48
N ASP A 34 -7.51 -7.97 13.02
CA ASP A 34 -6.81 -8.61 14.14
C ASP A 34 -5.53 -9.31 13.67
N GLN A 35 -4.37 -8.88 14.18
CA GLN A 35 -3.06 -9.41 13.81
C GLN A 35 -2.88 -10.89 14.14
N GLN A 36 -3.52 -11.38 15.20
CA GLN A 36 -3.46 -12.80 15.55
C GLN A 36 -4.21 -13.62 14.50
N GLN A 37 -5.44 -13.22 14.15
CA GLN A 37 -6.23 -13.89 13.12
C GLN A 37 -5.59 -13.77 11.72
N GLN A 38 -4.99 -12.64 11.39
CA GLN A 38 -4.23 -12.47 10.15
C GLN A 38 -3.11 -13.51 10.04
N ALA A 39 -2.39 -13.74 11.14
CA ALA A 39 -1.31 -14.72 11.19
C ALA A 39 -1.82 -16.17 11.06
N GLU A 40 -2.97 -16.51 11.67
CA GLU A 40 -3.59 -17.83 11.52
C GLU A 40 -3.99 -18.11 10.06
N ILE A 41 -4.64 -17.13 9.40
CA ILE A 41 -5.06 -17.25 8.00
C ILE A 41 -3.85 -17.37 7.08
N ALA A 42 -2.85 -16.50 7.22
CA ALA A 42 -1.66 -16.52 6.38
C ALA A 42 -0.83 -17.80 6.59
N ALA A 43 -0.73 -18.31 7.82
CA ALA A 43 -0.09 -19.59 8.12
C ALA A 43 -0.82 -20.76 7.45
N ALA A 44 -2.16 -20.76 7.48
CA ALA A 44 -2.96 -21.78 6.80
C ALA A 44 -2.82 -21.73 5.27
N LEU A 45 -2.68 -20.53 4.68
CA LEU A 45 -2.48 -20.35 3.24
C LEU A 45 -1.09 -20.81 2.79
N MET A 46 -0.05 -20.56 3.58
CA MET A 46 1.34 -20.85 3.23
C MET A 46 1.84 -22.21 3.72
N GLY A 47 1.14 -22.84 4.65
CA GLY A 47 1.59 -24.07 5.32
C GLY A 47 2.80 -23.85 6.23
N LEU A 48 2.96 -22.63 6.76
CA LEU A 48 4.09 -22.24 7.62
C LEU A 48 3.68 -22.24 9.10
N PRO A 49 4.65 -22.33 10.03
CA PRO A 49 4.38 -22.24 11.46
C PRO A 49 3.77 -20.88 11.84
N TYR A 50 2.73 -20.91 12.68
CA TYR A 50 2.02 -19.71 13.13
C TYR A 50 2.96 -18.65 13.73
N GLU A 51 3.89 -19.05 14.60
CA GLU A 51 4.83 -18.14 15.28
C GLU A 51 5.73 -17.38 14.30
N GLU A 52 6.16 -18.04 13.22
CA GLU A 52 6.99 -17.42 12.18
C GLU A 52 6.20 -16.36 11.40
N VAL A 53 4.96 -16.70 11.03
CA VAL A 53 4.06 -15.78 10.31
C VAL A 53 3.65 -14.60 11.18
N LEU A 54 3.38 -14.82 12.48
CA LEU A 54 3.01 -13.78 13.43
C LEU A 54 4.12 -12.74 13.60
N ALA A 55 5.38 -13.16 13.59
CA ALA A 55 6.52 -12.25 13.63
C ALA A 55 6.54 -11.34 12.38
N GLU A 56 6.28 -11.89 11.20
CA GLU A 56 6.27 -11.14 9.94
C GLU A 56 5.04 -10.22 9.84
N VAL A 57 3.84 -10.66 10.23
CA VAL A 57 2.63 -9.81 10.30
C VAL A 57 2.87 -8.60 11.21
N LYS A 58 3.44 -8.81 12.41
CA LYS A 58 3.77 -7.71 13.34
C LYS A 58 4.83 -6.77 12.78
N LYS A 59 5.75 -7.27 11.94
CA LYS A 59 6.78 -6.45 11.28
C LYS A 59 6.14 -5.58 10.19
N THR A 60 5.28 -6.16 9.37
CA THR A 60 4.51 -5.47 8.31
C THR A 60 3.60 -4.40 8.91
N GLY A 61 2.83 -4.71 9.95
CA GLY A 61 1.98 -3.73 10.64
C GLY A 61 2.77 -2.55 11.22
N ARG A 62 3.96 -2.81 11.81
CA ARG A 62 4.86 -1.75 12.27
C ARG A 62 5.41 -0.90 11.13
N ALA A 63 5.73 -1.51 9.98
CA ALA A 63 6.20 -0.78 8.81
C ALA A 63 5.11 0.16 8.27
N LEU A 64 3.88 -0.32 8.11
CA LEU A 64 2.72 0.49 7.71
C LEU A 64 2.49 1.68 8.65
N ALA A 65 2.55 1.48 9.96
CA ALA A 65 2.39 2.55 10.95
C ALA A 65 3.47 3.64 10.83
N ARG A 66 4.73 3.27 10.55
CA ARG A 66 5.84 4.24 10.38
C ARG A 66 5.76 5.00 9.07
N SER A 67 5.25 4.38 8.00
CA SER A 67 5.10 4.99 6.68
C SER A 67 4.12 6.18 6.68
N ALA A 68 3.18 6.22 7.63
CA ALA A 68 2.23 7.34 7.78
C ALA A 68 2.89 8.63 8.31
N THR A 69 4.09 8.56 8.89
CA THR A 69 4.84 9.72 9.38
C THR A 69 6.23 9.73 8.75
N ARG A 70 6.31 10.03 7.45
CA ARG A 70 7.59 10.27 6.78
C ARG A 70 8.11 11.65 7.20
N VAL A 71 8.84 11.71 8.31
CA VAL A 71 9.70 12.85 8.63
C VAL A 71 10.87 12.81 7.64
N ILE A 72 10.86 13.73 6.67
CA ILE A 72 11.97 13.94 5.75
C ILE A 72 13.07 14.63 6.55
N ALA A 73 14.03 13.86 7.05
CA ALA A 73 15.26 14.41 7.61
C ALA A 73 16.08 15.01 6.45
N GLY A 74 16.05 16.34 6.32
CA GLY A 74 16.88 17.08 5.38
C GLY A 74 18.29 17.28 5.93
N GLU A 75 19.30 17.09 5.07
CA GLU A 75 20.68 17.48 5.32
C GLU A 75 20.82 19.02 5.33
N ALA A 76 21.87 19.49 6.01
CA ALA A 76 22.05 20.82 6.59
C ALA A 76 21.82 22.02 5.66
N GLY A 77 20.88 22.90 6.04
CA GLY A 77 20.79 24.26 5.50
C GLY A 77 19.37 24.79 5.27
N ALA A 78 18.74 25.28 6.32
CA ALA A 78 17.58 26.20 6.33
C ALA A 78 16.24 25.69 5.74
N GLN A 79 15.33 25.34 6.64
CA GLN A 79 13.93 25.00 6.37
C GLN A 79 13.10 26.27 6.12
N ARG A 80 12.44 26.38 4.96
CA ARG A 80 11.37 27.35 4.73
C ARG A 80 10.08 26.59 4.47
N SER A 81 9.13 26.68 5.40
CA SER A 81 7.76 26.25 5.14
C SER A 81 7.16 27.18 4.07
N VAL A 82 6.70 26.60 2.97
CA VAL A 82 5.96 27.35 1.95
C VAL A 82 4.48 27.07 2.14
N VAL A 83 3.78 28.04 2.72
CA VAL A 83 2.31 28.06 2.77
C VAL A 83 1.84 28.83 1.54
N VAL A 84 1.10 28.16 0.65
CA VAL A 84 0.48 28.81 -0.50
C VAL A 84 -0.95 29.18 -0.13
N GLU A 85 -1.21 30.47 0.06
CA GLU A 85 -2.57 30.99 0.15
C GLU A 85 -3.07 31.37 -1.24
N ARG A 86 -4.20 30.76 -1.65
CA ARG A 86 -4.86 31.08 -2.93
C ARG A 86 -5.60 32.40 -2.81
N ARG A 87 -5.08 33.46 -3.44
CA ARG A 87 -5.76 34.76 -3.55
C ARG A 87 -7.04 34.64 -4.40
N VAL A 88 -8.20 34.69 -3.77
CA VAL A 88 -9.50 34.81 -4.46
C VAL A 88 -9.67 36.27 -4.91
N ILE A 89 -9.52 36.53 -6.21
CA ILE A 89 -9.77 37.85 -6.79
C ILE A 89 -11.29 38.02 -6.84
N ARG A 90 -11.84 38.88 -5.99
CA ARG A 90 -13.25 39.29 -6.11
C ARG A 90 -13.38 40.12 -7.39
N ARG A 91 -14.11 39.60 -8.37
CA ARG A 91 -14.45 40.34 -9.58
C ARG A 91 -15.38 41.48 -9.14
N PHE A 92 -14.89 42.72 -9.15
CA PHE A 92 -15.74 43.89 -8.91
C PHE A 92 -16.84 43.90 -9.99
N GLY A 93 -18.09 43.75 -9.56
CA GLY A 93 -19.24 43.93 -10.43
C GLY A 93 -19.28 45.38 -10.88
N ASN A 94 -19.24 45.60 -12.20
CA ASN A 94 -19.45 46.89 -12.82
C ASN A 94 -20.94 47.26 -12.69
N ASP A 95 -21.34 47.75 -11.52
CA ASP A 95 -22.69 48.24 -11.28
C ASP A 95 -22.75 49.71 -11.71
N LYS A 96 -22.95 49.94 -13.01
CA LYS A 96 -23.20 51.28 -13.55
C LYS A 96 -24.62 51.69 -13.17
N ARG A 97 -24.75 52.31 -11.99
CA ARG A 97 -25.96 53.05 -11.62
C ARG A 97 -25.94 54.40 -12.35
N THR A 98 -26.63 54.47 -13.48
CA THR A 98 -27.02 55.73 -14.14
C THR A 98 -28.06 56.46 -13.30
N GLY A 99 -27.86 57.76 -13.06
CA GLY A 99 -28.94 58.68 -12.67
C GLY A 99 -28.54 59.78 -11.68
N THR A 100 -28.20 60.95 -12.22
CA THR A 100 -28.82 62.25 -11.88
C THR A 100 -28.70 63.13 -13.12
#